data_AF-K0IFF1-F1
#
_entry.id   AF-K0IFF1-F1
#
_cell.length_a   1.000
_cell.length_b   1.000
_cell.length_c   1.000
_cell.angle_alpha   90.00
_cell.angle_beta   90.00
_cell.angle_gamma   90.00
#
_symmetry.space_group_name_H-M   'P 1'
#
loop_
_entity.id
_entity.type
_entity.pdbx_description
1 polymer ?
#
loop_
_entity_poly.entity_id
_entity_poly.type
_entity_poly.pdbx_seq_one_letter_code
_entity_poly.pdbx_strand_id
1 'polypeptide(L)' 'MASVLEIQNVDYSLKLTREFLICDFCFWTASAITTRRHDIVACPQCDAAISRIPLAEKESFTFNYDKKRGVELDFAIAR' A
#
# COMPACT_ATOMS: atom_id res chain seq x y z
N MET A 1 10.68 9.82 41.75
CA MET A 1 11.30 9.67 40.42
C MET A 1 10.19 9.67 39.39
N ALA A 2 9.83 10.83 38.84
CA ALA A 2 8.78 10.95 37.84
C ALA A 2 9.42 10.82 36.46
N SER A 3 9.11 9.75 35.74
CA SER A 3 9.54 9.56 34.35
C SER A 3 8.68 10.43 33.45
N VAL A 4 9.28 11.45 32.85
CA VAL A 4 8.67 12.28 31.81
C VAL A 4 8.55 11.43 30.54
N LEU A 5 7.31 11.20 30.08
CA LEU A 5 7.06 10.64 28.76
C LEU A 5 7.31 11.75 27.74
N GLU A 6 8.45 11.68 27.04
CA GLU A 6 8.75 12.57 25.93
C GLU A 6 7.77 12.29 24.78
N ILE A 7 6.88 13.24 24.54
CA ILE A 7 6.03 13.26 23.36
C ILE A 7 6.97 13.58 22.19
N GLN A 8 7.32 12.54 21.42
CA GLN A 8 8.11 12.70 20.20
C GLN A 8 7.34 13.62 19.24
N ASN A 9 7.95 14.77 18.90
CA ASN A 9 7.50 15.67 17.85
C ASN A 9 7.26 14.85 16.57
N VAL A 10 6.00 14.61 16.23
CA VAL A 10 5.63 14.01 14.95
C VAL A 10 5.78 15.12 13.92
N ASP A 11 6.82 15.03 13.11
CA ASP A 11 7.03 15.91 11.97
C ASP A 11 5.81 15.79 11.04
N TYR A 12 5.01 16.86 10.95
CA TYR A 12 3.79 16.94 10.14
C TYR A 12 4.08 16.94 8.62
N SER A 13 5.35 16.82 8.20
CA SER A 13 5.78 16.68 6.81
C SER A 13 5.94 15.22 6.35
N LEU A 14 5.25 14.27 6.98
CA LEU A 14 5.22 12.87 6.52
C LEU A 14 4.58 12.80 5.13
N LYS A 15 5.42 12.73 4.10
CA LYS A 15 5.00 12.43 2.73
C LYS A 15 4.45 11.01 2.70
N LEU A 16 3.14 10.89 2.84
CA LEU A 16 2.40 9.64 2.79
C LEU A 16 2.43 9.11 1.36
N THR A 17 3.26 8.10 1.09
CA THR A 17 3.27 7.46 -0.23
C THR A 17 2.12 6.47 -0.32
N ARG A 18 1.34 6.61 -1.39
CA ARG A 18 0.23 5.72 -1.71
C ARG A 18 0.77 4.61 -2.60
N GLU A 19 0.39 3.39 -2.30
CA GLU A 19 0.87 2.21 -3.03
C GLU A 19 -0.28 1.24 -3.27
N PHE A 20 -0.28 0.63 -4.44
CA PHE A 20 -1.07 -0.55 -4.73
C PHE A 20 -0.23 -1.79 -4.47
N LEU A 21 -0.74 -2.68 -3.63
CA LEU A 21 -0.12 -3.93 -3.23
C LEU A 21 -0.79 -5.08 -3.97
N ILE A 22 0.00 -6.00 -4.53
CA ILE A 22 -0.50 -7.24 -5.13
C ILE A 22 0.40 -8.41 -4.76
N CYS A 23 -0.22 -9.52 -4.36
CA CYS A 23 0.48 -10.78 -4.14
C CYS A 23 0.80 -11.46 -5.48
N ASP A 24 2.07 -11.83 -5.66
CA ASP A 24 2.56 -12.45 -6.90
C ASP A 24 2.04 -13.89 -7.10
N PHE A 25 1.44 -14.49 -6.07
CA PHE A 25 0.98 -15.87 -6.09
C PHE A 25 -0.55 -16.00 -6.11
N CYS A 26 -1.24 -15.40 -5.13
CA CYS A 26 -2.69 -15.57 -4.96
C CYS A 26 -3.51 -14.35 -5.40
N PHE A 27 -2.86 -13.33 -5.98
CA PHE A 27 -3.49 -12.08 -6.44
C PHE A 27 -4.32 -11.35 -5.37
N TRP A 28 -4.04 -11.57 -4.09
CA TRP A 28 -4.58 -10.71 -3.04
C TRP A 28 -4.06 -9.28 -3.24
N THR A 29 -4.94 -8.29 -3.09
CA THR A 29 -4.62 -6.89 -3.35
C THR A 29 -5.06 -5.98 -2.22
N ALA A 30 -4.33 -4.88 -2.02
CA ALA A 30 -4.71 -3.81 -1.11
C ALA A 30 -4.15 -2.46 -1.57
N SER A 31 -4.84 -1.37 -1.25
CA SER A 31 -4.26 -0.03 -1.31
C SER A 31 -3.70 0.35 0.06
N ALA A 32 -2.44 0.76 0.11
CA ALA A 32 -1.77 1.17 1.32
C ALA A 32 -1.37 2.65 1.27
N ILE A 33 -1.41 3.28 2.44
CA ILE A 33 -0.77 4.57 2.70
C ILE A 33 0.39 4.26 3.65
N THR A 34 1.63 4.22 3.15
CA THR A 34 2.75 3.86 4.01
C THR A 34 3.18 5.05 4.88
N THR A 35 3.34 4.76 6.16
CA THR A 35 3.94 5.64 7.19
C THR A 35 5.30 5.11 7.65
N ARG A 36 5.90 4.16 6.91
CA ARG A 36 7.08 3.33 7.28
C ARG A 36 6.92 2.44 8.52
N ARG A 37 5.97 2.71 9.42
CA ARG A 37 5.79 1.96 10.69
C ARG A 37 4.91 0.71 10.59
N HIS A 38 4.13 0.54 9.51
CA HIS A 38 3.16 -0.55 9.34
C HIS A 38 3.19 -1.12 7.93
N ASP A 39 4.40 -1.42 7.42
CA ASP A 39 4.54 -1.98 6.08
C ASP A 39 4.12 -3.46 6.06
N ILE A 40 3.21 -3.80 5.15
CA ILE A 40 2.83 -5.18 4.87
C ILE A 40 3.99 -5.82 4.08
N VAL A 41 4.70 -6.74 4.71
CA VAL A 41 5.93 -7.35 4.16
C VAL A 41 5.66 -8.66 3.39
N ALA A 42 4.56 -9.34 3.70
CA ALA A 42 4.16 -10.61 3.11
C ALA A 42 2.64 -10.70 2.94
N CYS A 43 2.19 -11.54 2.01
CA CYS A 43 0.77 -11.72 1.71
C CYS A 43 0.03 -12.28 2.93
N PRO A 44 -1.01 -11.61 3.46
CA PRO A 44 -1.74 -12.10 4.62
C PRO A 44 -2.55 -13.38 4.35
N GLN A 45 -2.70 -13.77 3.08
CA GLN A 45 -3.48 -14.95 2.68
C GLN A 45 -2.62 -16.19 2.41
N CYS A 46 -1.39 -16.03 1.91
CA CYS A 46 -0.54 -17.16 1.53
C CYS A 46 0.95 -16.99 1.88
N ASP A 47 1.30 -15.93 2.61
CA ASP A 47 2.67 -15.59 3.06
C ASP A 47 3.70 -15.38 1.93
N ALA A 48 3.25 -15.33 0.67
CA ALA A 48 4.08 -15.05 -0.48
C ALA A 48 4.49 -13.57 -0.58
N ALA A 49 5.44 -13.29 -1.48
CA ALA A 49 5.91 -11.94 -1.76
C ALA A 49 4.80 -11.02 -2.31
N ILE A 50 4.90 -9.73 -1.99
CA ILE A 50 4.01 -8.68 -2.47
C ILE A 50 4.79 -7.72 -3.36
N SER A 51 4.28 -7.52 -4.57
CA SER A 51 4.68 -6.43 -5.45
C SER A 51 4.00 -5.12 -5.04
N ARG A 52 4.77 -4.03 -5.05
CA ARG A 52 4.34 -2.68 -4.66
C ARG A 52 4.41 -1.76 -5.88
N ILE A 53 3.28 -1.15 -6.23
CA ILE A 53 3.18 -0.21 -7.35
C ILE A 53 2.89 1.19 -6.76
N PRO A 54 3.77 2.18 -6.94
CA PRO A 54 3.54 3.51 -6.41
C PRO A 54 2.35 4.18 -7.12
N LEU A 55 1.50 4.85 -6.34
CA LEU A 55 0.35 5.62 -6.82
C LEU A 55 0.59 7.12 -6.62
N ALA A 56 0.23 7.94 -7.60
CA ALA A 56 0.25 9.40 -7.42
C ALA A 56 -0.89 9.89 -6.51
N GLU A 57 -0.76 11.09 -5.92
CA GLU A 57 -1.73 11.62 -4.94
C GLU A 57 -3.18 11.66 -5.45
N LYS A 58 -3.37 11.94 -6.73
CA LYS A 58 -4.67 12.01 -7.40
C LYS A 58 -4.86 10.91 -8.43
N GLU A 59 -4.18 9.78 -8.25
CA GLU A 59 -4.35 8.64 -9.13
C GLU A 59 -5.45 7.73 -8.60
N SER A 60 -6.41 7.45 -9.49
CA SER A 60 -7.38 6.38 -9.33
C SER A 60 -6.87 5.15 -10.07
N PHE A 61 -7.16 3.97 -9.53
CA PHE A 61 -6.89 2.71 -10.22
C PHE A 61 -8.17 1.86 -10.24
N THR A 62 -8.32 1.08 -11.31
CA THR A 62 -9.34 0.03 -11.42
C THR A 62 -8.65 -1.32 -11.43
N PHE A 63 -9.11 -2.24 -10.56
CA PHE A 63 -8.64 -3.62 -10.52
C PHE A 63 -9.70 -4.53 -11.11
N ASN A 64 -9.29 -5.33 -12.10
CA ASN A 64 -10.12 -6.38 -12.69
C ASN A 64 -9.37 -7.71 -12.67
N TYR A 65 -10.07 -8.79 -12.33
CA TYR A 65 -9.52 -10.13 -12.35
C TYR A 65 -10.38 -11.04 -13.22
N ASP A 66 -9.75 -11.64 -14.23
CA ASP A 66 -10.34 -12.65 -15.08
C ASP A 66 -9.47 -13.92 -15.07
N LYS A 67 -10.10 -15.09 -15.02
CA LYS A 67 -9.37 -16.37 -14.94
C LYS A 67 -8.51 -16.67 -16.17
N LYS A 68 -8.84 -16.10 -17.35
CA LYS A 68 -8.09 -16.31 -18.60
C LYS A 68 -7.07 -15.20 -18.84
N ARG A 69 -7.42 -13.95 -18.55
CA ARG A 69 -6.58 -12.77 -18.80
C ARG A 69 -5.67 -12.41 -17.62
N GLY A 70 -5.94 -12.96 -16.44
CA GLY A 70 -5.22 -12.65 -15.22
C GLY A 70 -5.72 -11.35 -14.59
N VAL A 71 -4.78 -10.59 -14.02
CA VAL A 71 -5.05 -9.30 -13.37
C VAL A 71 -4.81 -8.17 -14.35
N GLU A 72 -5.77 -7.25 -14.43
CA GLU A 72 -5.68 -6.00 -15.18
C GLU A 72 -5.80 -4.82 -14.22
N LEU A 73 -4.90 -3.85 -14.41
CA LEU A 73 -4.83 -2.62 -13.63
C LEU A 73 -4.85 -1.43 -14.58
N ASP A 74 -5.89 -0.61 -14.46
CA ASP A 74 -6.02 0.65 -15.21
C ASP A 74 -5.79 1.82 -14.27
N PHE A 75 -4.77 2.64 -14.56
CA PHE A 75 -4.45 3.84 -13.80
C PHE A 75 -4.96 5.09 -14.54
N ALA A 76 -5.59 6.00 -13.81
CA ALA A 76 -6.08 7.25 -14.34
C ALA A 76 -5.89 8.39 -13.35
N ILE A 77 -5.61 9.59 -13.86
CA ILE A 77 -5.59 10.80 -13.04
C ILE A 77 -7.04 11.18 -12.73
N ALA A 78 -7.41 11.17 -11.46
CA ALA A 78 -8.68 11.69 -10.98
C ALA A 78 -8.73 13.20 -11.26
N ARG A 79 -9.73 13.61 -12.06
CA ARG A 79 -9.98 15.01 -12.42
C ARG A 79 -10.59 15.80 -11.27
#